data_AF-A0A7C0ZS75-F1
#
_entry.id   AF-A0A7C0ZS75-F1
#
_cell.length_a   1.000
_cell.length_b   1.000
_cell.length_c   1.000
_cell.angle_alpha   90.00
_cell.angle_beta   90.00
_cell.angle_gamma   90.00
#
_symmetry.space_group_name_H-M   'P 1'
#
loop_
_entity.id
_entity.type
_entity.pdbx_description
1 polymer ?
#
loop_
_entity_poly.entity_id
_entity_poly.type
_entity_poly.pdbx_seq_one_letter_code
_entity_poly.pdbx_strand_id
1 'polypeptide(L)'
;IKRGCGSWECGCTDPHSVPFLVVGKAGSVGVELKPAPRGLGIASGETAKKVIEMAGIKDVWTRSWGTTKTTLNFAKATYDALRQTTMMRGGSI
;
A
#
# COMPACT_ATOMS: atom_id res chain seq x y z
N ILE A 1 -7.25 -8.91 -1.92
CA ILE A 1 -5.99 -8.16 -1.75
C ILE A 1 -4.85 -9.10 -2.10
N LYS A 2 -4.14 -8.84 -3.20
CA LYS A 2 -2.94 -9.62 -3.56
C LYS A 2 -1.78 -9.15 -2.68
N ARG A 3 -1.09 -10.10 -2.07
CA ARG A 3 0.03 -9.88 -1.17
C ARG A 3 1.23 -10.65 -1.72
N GLY A 4 2.43 -10.08 -1.61
CA GLY A 4 3.64 -10.69 -2.13
C GLY A 4 4.89 -10.00 -1.65
N CYS A 5 6.05 -10.54 -2.01
CA CYS A 5 7.33 -9.87 -1.78
C CYS A 5 7.79 -9.23 -3.09
N GLY A 6 7.52 -7.93 -3.26
CA GLY A 6 7.96 -7.16 -4.43
C GLY A 6 9.26 -6.39 -4.21
N SER A 7 9.93 -6.56 -3.05
CA SER A 7 11.16 -5.84 -2.74
C SER A 7 12.36 -6.60 -3.32
N TRP A 8 13.19 -5.92 -4.11
CA TRP A 8 14.46 -6.46 -4.63
C TRP A 8 15.41 -6.90 -3.48
N GLU A 9 15.20 -6.36 -2.28
CA GLU A 9 15.98 -6.61 -1.06
C GLU A 9 15.49 -7.84 -0.27
N CYS A 10 14.35 -8.46 -0.62
CA CYS A 10 13.87 -9.67 0.07
C CYS A 10 13.45 -10.76 -0.92
N GLY A 11 14.16 -11.89 -0.92
CA GLY A 11 13.81 -13.10 -1.67
C GLY A 11 12.78 -13.99 -0.96
N CYS A 12 11.98 -13.43 -0.06
CA CYS A 12 11.13 -14.19 0.84
C CYS A 12 9.78 -14.56 0.18
N THR A 13 9.35 -15.82 0.30
CA THR A 13 8.05 -16.34 -0.22
C THR A 13 6.84 -15.89 0.63
N ASP A 14 7.09 -15.29 1.79
CA ASP A 14 6.02 -14.78 2.67
C ASP A 14 5.31 -13.56 2.06
N PRO A 15 3.97 -13.58 1.92
CA PRO A 15 3.19 -12.45 1.45
C PRO A 15 3.01 -11.40 2.55
N HIS A 16 4.08 -10.65 2.84
CA HIS A 16 4.14 -9.64 3.91
C HIS A 16 3.93 -8.19 3.43
N SER A 17 4.19 -7.93 2.14
CA SER A 17 4.15 -6.59 1.54
C SER A 17 3.28 -6.56 0.27
N VAL A 18 3.20 -5.39 -0.38
CA VAL A 18 2.65 -5.24 -1.74
C VAL A 18 3.64 -5.79 -2.78
N PRO A 19 3.16 -6.48 -3.85
CA PRO A 19 4.02 -7.06 -4.88
C PRO A 19 4.55 -6.05 -5.92
N PHE A 20 3.91 -4.90 -6.08
CA PHE A 20 4.31 -3.84 -7.00
C PHE A 20 3.88 -2.48 -6.44
N LEU A 21 4.41 -1.41 -7.02
CA LEU A 21 4.04 -0.05 -6.69
C LEU A 21 2.60 0.20 -7.13
N VAL A 22 1.73 0.61 -6.20
CA VAL A 22 0.34 0.98 -6.49
C VAL A 22 0.06 2.40 -6.05
N VAL A 23 -0.78 3.09 -6.82
CA VAL A 23 -1.16 4.47 -6.53
C VAL A 23 -2.68 4.57 -6.48
N GLY A 24 -3.23 4.90 -5.32
CA GLY A 24 -4.64 5.24 -5.13
C GLY A 24 -4.83 6.75 -5.01
N LYS A 25 -5.97 7.24 -5.48
CA LYS A 25 -6.30 8.68 -5.41
C LYS A 25 -7.74 8.86 -4.95
N ALA A 26 -7.98 9.81 -4.05
CA ALA A 26 -9.31 10.25 -3.67
C ALA A 26 -9.36 11.77 -3.56
N GLY A 27 -10.06 12.41 -4.52
CA GLY A 27 -10.10 13.87 -4.64
C GLY A 27 -8.70 14.45 -4.85
N SER A 28 -8.31 15.38 -3.97
CA SER A 28 -6.99 16.03 -4.00
C SER A 28 -5.89 15.26 -3.25
N VAL A 29 -6.20 14.09 -2.68
CA VAL A 29 -5.25 13.27 -1.91
C VAL A 29 -4.81 12.07 -2.75
N GLY A 30 -3.51 11.87 -2.88
CA GLY A 30 -2.90 10.68 -3.48
C GLY A 30 -2.13 9.87 -2.46
N VAL A 31 -2.20 8.55 -2.56
CA VAL A 31 -1.47 7.59 -1.73
C VAL A 31 -0.80 6.57 -2.64
N GLU A 32 0.52 6.50 -2.54
CA GLU A 32 1.35 5.51 -3.22
C GLU A 32 1.82 4.47 -2.19
N LEU A 33 1.60 3.19 -2.48
CA LEU A 33 2.14 2.07 -1.70
C LEU A 33 3.29 1.44 -2.48
N LYS A 34 4.42 1.28 -1.82
CA LYS A 34 5.66 0.73 -2.34
C LYS A 34 6.04 -0.55 -1.57
N PRO A 35 6.63 -1.54 -2.25
CA PRO A 35 7.09 -2.76 -1.59
C PRO A 35 8.17 -2.42 -0.56
N ALA A 36 8.04 -2.96 0.66
CA ALA A 36 9.03 -2.82 1.72
C ALA A 36 9.70 -4.16 2.03
N PRO A 37 10.95 -4.15 2.53
CA PRO A 37 11.58 -5.35 3.09
C PRO A 37 10.92 -5.74 4.42
N ARG A 38 11.13 -7.00 4.82
CA ARG A 38 10.55 -7.56 6.05
C ARG A 38 11.10 -6.85 7.30
N GLY A 39 10.22 -6.48 8.23
CA GLY A 39 10.61 -5.88 9.51
C GLY A 39 10.63 -4.35 9.52
N LEU A 40 10.17 -3.71 8.43
CA LEU A 40 9.98 -2.25 8.38
C LEU A 40 8.75 -1.81 9.17
N GLY A 41 7.72 -2.64 9.18
CA GLY A 41 6.39 -2.26 9.63
C GLY A 41 5.64 -1.36 8.64
N ILE A 42 4.49 -0.84 9.08
CA ILE A 42 3.64 0.02 8.26
C ILE A 42 4.10 1.47 8.42
N ALA A 43 4.90 1.96 7.47
CA ALA A 43 5.34 3.34 7.41
C ALA A 43 4.26 4.23 6.78
N SER A 44 3.19 4.51 7.54
CA SER A 44 2.05 5.34 7.12
C SER A 44 1.41 6.13 8.26
N GLY A 45 0.57 7.12 7.92
CA GLY A 45 -0.24 7.85 8.89
C GLY A 45 -1.29 6.94 9.55
N GLU A 46 -1.70 7.27 10.79
CA GLU A 46 -2.52 6.39 11.64
C GLU A 46 -3.78 5.81 10.99
N THR A 47 -4.45 6.61 10.14
CA THR A 47 -5.66 6.17 9.45
C THR A 47 -5.38 5.14 8.37
N ALA A 48 -4.38 5.40 7.51
CA ALA A 48 -3.95 4.42 6.51
C ALA A 48 -3.35 3.19 7.17
N LYS A 49 -2.64 3.34 8.29
CA LYS A 49 -2.10 2.23 9.08
C LYS A 49 -3.19 1.25 9.49
N LYS A 50 -4.29 1.72 10.08
CA LYS A 50 -5.45 0.87 10.42
C LYS A 50 -6.03 0.14 9.21
N VAL A 51 -6.18 0.83 8.07
CA VAL A 51 -6.72 0.23 6.84
C VAL A 51 -5.78 -0.84 6.27
N ILE A 52 -4.49 -0.59 6.27
CA ILE A 52 -3.44 -1.50 5.77
C ILE A 52 -3.28 -2.71 6.71
N GLU A 53 -3.39 -2.49 8.02
CA GLU A 53 -3.36 -3.55 9.04
C GLU A 53 -4.57 -4.48 8.91
N MET A 54 -5.77 -3.92 8.71
CA MET A 54 -6.98 -4.70 8.38
C MET A 54 -6.85 -5.46 7.05
N ALA A 55 -6.07 -4.94 6.10
CA ALA A 55 -5.74 -5.63 4.85
C ALA A 55 -4.73 -6.78 5.03
N GLY A 56 -4.14 -6.92 6.22
CA GLY A 56 -3.17 -7.98 6.54
C GLY A 56 -1.80 -7.78 5.89
N ILE A 57 -1.44 -6.53 5.57
CA ILE A 57 -0.12 -6.15 5.09
C ILE A 57 0.71 -5.73 6.31
N LYS A 58 1.89 -6.32 6.47
CA LYS A 58 2.76 -6.07 7.63
C LYS A 58 3.78 -4.99 7.37
N ASP A 59 4.32 -4.96 6.15
CA ASP A 59 5.39 -4.05 5.77
C ASP A 59 4.99 -3.33 4.48
N VAL A 60 5.01 -1.99 4.52
CA VAL A 60 4.75 -1.20 3.33
C VAL A 60 5.32 0.21 3.47
N TRP A 61 5.93 0.68 2.41
CA TRP A 61 6.30 2.08 2.26
C TRP A 61 5.10 2.85 1.73
N THR A 62 4.69 3.91 2.41
CA THR A 62 3.62 4.77 1.90
C THR A 62 4.14 6.16 1.62
N ARG A 63 3.78 6.69 0.45
CA ARG A 63 4.02 8.09 0.08
C ARG A 63 2.68 8.74 -0.18
N SER A 64 2.29 9.66 0.69
CA SER A 64 1.06 10.44 0.54
C SER A 64 1.36 11.86 0.11
N TRP A 65 0.55 12.41 -0.79
CA TRP A 65 0.65 13.79 -1.24
C TRP A 65 -0.74 14.43 -1.35
N GLY A 66 -0.80 15.76 -1.21
CA GLY A 66 -2.05 16.53 -1.20
C GLY A 66 -2.55 16.90 0.19
N THR A 67 -3.82 17.31 0.30
CA THR A 67 -4.42 17.77 1.57
C THR A 67 -4.82 16.58 2.45
N THR A 68 -3.85 15.98 3.12
CA THR A 68 -4.04 14.82 4.03
C THR A 68 -4.84 15.14 5.30
N LYS A 69 -5.27 16.40 5.52
CA LYS A 69 -6.13 16.82 6.65
C LYS A 69 -7.50 16.14 6.63
N THR A 70 -7.99 15.71 5.47
CA THR A 70 -9.26 14.98 5.37
C THR A 70 -9.01 13.49 5.53
N THR A 71 -9.08 13.01 6.78
CA THR A 71 -8.93 11.61 7.19
C THR A 71 -9.78 10.65 6.34
N LEU A 72 -10.98 11.08 5.95
CA LEU A 72 -11.94 10.30 5.18
C LEU A 72 -11.49 10.10 3.72
N ASN A 73 -10.89 11.13 3.10
CA ASN A 73 -10.33 11.03 1.76
C ASN A 73 -9.04 10.21 1.77
N PHE A 74 -8.23 10.34 2.81
CA PHE A 74 -7.03 9.52 2.99
C PHE A 74 -7.37 8.03 3.09
N ALA A 75 -8.35 7.66 3.93
CA ALA A 75 -8.85 6.29 4.02
C ALA A 75 -9.40 5.77 2.67
N LYS A 76 -10.16 6.59 1.94
CA LYS A 76 -10.65 6.24 0.60
C LYS A 76 -9.50 6.02 -0.40
N ALA A 77 -8.49 6.88 -0.40
CA ALA A 77 -7.34 6.74 -1.29
C ALA A 77 -6.54 5.46 -0.98
N THR A 78 -6.34 5.14 0.29
CA THR A 78 -5.71 3.88 0.72
C THR A 78 -6.54 2.67 0.30
N TYR A 79 -7.86 2.71 0.48
CA TYR A 79 -8.75 1.63 0.05
C TYR A 79 -8.70 1.43 -1.47
N ASP A 80 -8.70 2.53 -2.24
CA ASP A 80 -8.58 2.48 -3.69
C ASP A 80 -7.23 1.88 -4.13
N ALA A 81 -6.12 2.26 -3.47
CA ALA A 81 -4.81 1.66 -3.72
C ALA A 81 -4.81 0.13 -3.50
N LEU A 82 -5.40 -0.35 -2.40
CA LEU A 82 -5.51 -1.78 -2.08
C LEU A 82 -6.41 -2.54 -3.07
N ARG A 83 -7.48 -1.89 -3.53
CA ARG A 83 -8.35 -2.42 -4.59
C ARG A 83 -7.57 -2.56 -5.90
N GLN A 84 -6.80 -1.55 -6.28
CA GLN A 84 -5.94 -1.59 -7.47
C GLN A 84 -4.88 -2.70 -7.40
N THR A 85 -4.31 -2.98 -6.22
CA THR A 85 -3.41 -4.13 -6.02
C THR A 85 -4.05 -5.47 -6.42
N THR A 86 -5.37 -5.60 -6.25
CA THR A 86 -6.07 -6.83 -6.66
C THR A 86 -6.38 -6.83 -8.16
N MET A 87 -6.70 -5.67 -8.72
CA MET A 87 -7.10 -5.49 -10.12
C MET A 87 -5.92 -5.57 -11.10
N MET A 88 -4.72 -5.15 -10.69
CA MET A 88 -3.50 -5.39 -11.44
C MET A 88 -3.19 -6.91 -11.39
N ARG A 89 -3.69 -7.63 -12.40
CA ARG A 89 -3.15 -8.93 -12.82
C ARG A 89 -1.75 -8.66 -13.34
N GLY A 90 -0.76 -9.40 -12.81
CA GLY A 90 0.64 -9.23 -13.16
C GLY A 90 0.78 -9.12 -14.66
N GLY A 91 1.04 -7.90 -15.13
CA GLY A 91 1.53 -7.67 -16.47
C GLY A 91 2.98 -8.04 -16.43
N SER A 92 3.27 -9.22 -16.96
CA SER A 92 4.57 -9.57 -17.50
C SER A 92 5.12 -8.39 -18.30
N ILE A 93 6.36 -8.01 -18.01
CA ILE A 93 7.35 -7.75 -19.05
C ILE A 93 8.70 -8.26 -18.56
#